data_AF-A0A537JAK3-F1
#
_entry.id   AF-A0A537JAK3-F1
#
_cell.length_a   1.000
_cell.length_b   1.000
_cell.length_c   1.000
_cell.angle_alpha   90.00
_cell.angle_beta   90.00
_cell.angle_gamma   90.00
#
_symmetry.space_group_name_H-M   'P 1'
#
loop_
_entity.id
_entity.type
_entity.pdbx_description
1 polymer ?
#
loop_
_entity_poly.entity_id
_entity_poly.type
_entity_poly.pdbx_seq_one_letter_code
_entity_poly.pdbx_strand_id
1 'polypeptide(L)'
;MSANIKIVNCRADNNPGDPSNLQNHSGNGILVGNCRNVLIDYCTASNNGWDMPRIGNGPVGIWAYEADSVVIQHCIAYRNKTAKGAADGGGFDLDGGVTNSIIQYCLSYENWGSGYGIFQYDGADKWYNNTVRYCVSINDGLVTDHACGMLIWNGSNVGSDFTRFQAYNNVFYNDKKYAFAFL
;
A
#
# COMPACT_ATOMS: atom_id res chain seq x y z
N MET A 1 -19.95 -1.94 -9.64
CA MET A 1 -18.58 -2.32 -9.25
C MET A 1 -17.95 -3.07 -10.41
N SER A 2 -16.78 -2.63 -10.88
CA SER A 2 -16.06 -3.31 -11.97
C SER A 2 -15.52 -4.65 -11.48
N ALA A 3 -15.42 -5.66 -12.36
CA ALA A 3 -14.96 -6.99 -11.96
C ALA A 3 -14.11 -7.70 -13.00
N ASN A 4 -13.32 -8.69 -12.56
CA ASN A 4 -12.47 -9.55 -13.40
C ASN A 4 -11.38 -8.76 -14.13
N ILE A 5 -10.67 -7.92 -13.38
CA ILE A 5 -9.63 -7.03 -13.89
C ILE A 5 -8.28 -7.73 -13.77
N LYS A 6 -7.44 -7.60 -14.81
CA LYS A 6 -6.07 -8.11 -14.82
C LYS A 6 -5.11 -6.99 -15.19
N ILE A 7 -4.13 -6.74 -14.33
CA ILE A 7 -3.01 -5.82 -14.54
C ILE A 7 -1.76 -6.69 -14.45
N VAL A 8 -1.16 -7.03 -15.59
CA VAL A 8 -0.10 -8.04 -15.66
C VAL A 8 1.06 -7.52 -16.49
N ASN A 9 2.30 -7.75 -16.02
CA ASN A 9 3.52 -7.31 -16.71
C ASN A 9 3.56 -5.80 -16.98
N CYS A 10 3.03 -4.99 -16.06
CA CYS A 10 3.02 -3.53 -16.18
C CYS A 10 4.14 -2.89 -15.36
N ARG A 11 4.58 -1.70 -15.79
CA ARG A 11 5.50 -0.85 -15.05
C ARG A 11 4.88 0.53 -14.83
N ALA A 12 4.73 0.93 -13.58
CA ALA A 12 4.35 2.28 -13.17
C ALA A 12 5.58 2.95 -12.56
N ASP A 13 6.26 3.77 -13.35
CA ASP A 13 7.56 4.33 -12.96
C ASP A 13 7.59 5.84 -13.16
N ASN A 14 8.12 6.53 -12.15
CA ASN A 14 8.31 7.98 -12.18
C ASN A 14 7.01 8.76 -12.43
N ASN A 15 5.88 8.33 -11.85
CA ASN A 15 4.67 9.12 -11.79
C ASN A 15 4.86 10.22 -10.74
N PRO A 16 5.12 11.50 -11.10
CA PRO A 16 5.60 12.50 -10.15
C PRO A 16 4.55 12.82 -9.08
N GLY A 17 3.27 12.88 -9.46
CA GLY A 17 2.27 13.58 -8.68
C GLY A 17 1.96 14.93 -9.29
N ASP A 18 0.86 15.53 -8.83
CA ASP A 18 0.43 16.86 -9.22
C ASP A 18 0.71 17.82 -8.04
N PRO A 19 1.67 18.75 -8.18
CA PRO A 19 2.01 19.70 -7.12
C PRO A 19 0.91 20.72 -6.84
N SER A 20 -0.12 20.81 -7.70
CA SER A 20 -1.31 21.64 -7.46
C SER A 20 -2.41 20.90 -6.70
N ASN A 21 -2.32 19.57 -6.57
CA ASN A 21 -3.28 18.78 -5.81
C ASN A 21 -2.94 18.77 -4.32
N LEU A 22 -3.53 19.71 -3.58
CA LEU A 22 -3.29 19.87 -2.14
C LEU A 22 -4.28 19.10 -1.26
N GLN A 23 -5.37 18.60 -1.83
CA GLN A 23 -6.50 18.05 -1.07
C GLN A 23 -6.59 16.54 -1.14
N ASN A 24 -5.97 15.90 -2.15
CA ASN A 24 -5.99 14.46 -2.29
C ASN A 24 -4.65 13.90 -2.83
N HIS A 25 -4.52 12.58 -2.85
CA HIS A 25 -3.33 11.91 -3.36
C HIS A 25 -3.20 12.06 -4.88
N SER A 26 -1.96 12.10 -5.35
CA SER A 26 -1.58 12.03 -6.77
C SER A 26 -0.23 11.31 -6.87
N GLY A 27 0.14 10.83 -8.06
CA GLY A 27 1.45 10.17 -8.24
C GLY A 27 1.49 8.75 -7.69
N ASN A 28 0.36 8.05 -7.65
CA ASN A 28 0.31 6.62 -7.35
C ASN A 28 0.99 5.80 -8.46
N GLY A 29 1.44 4.58 -8.13
CA GLY A 29 1.84 3.61 -9.15
C GLY A 29 0.62 2.94 -9.78
N ILE A 30 0.28 1.75 -9.30
CA ILE A 30 -0.90 0.97 -9.72
C ILE A 30 -1.93 1.01 -8.60
N LEU A 31 -3.08 1.60 -8.89
CA LEU A 31 -4.18 1.76 -7.93
C LEU A 31 -5.46 1.16 -8.51
N VAL A 32 -6.15 0.35 -7.71
CA VAL A 32 -7.50 -0.14 -8.03
C VAL A 32 -8.46 0.17 -6.89
N GLY A 33 -9.69 0.53 -7.19
CA GLY A 33 -10.70 0.63 -6.16
C GLY A 33 -12.11 0.57 -6.69
N ASN A 34 -13.07 0.32 -5.78
CA ASN A 34 -14.46 0.03 -6.14
C ASN A 34 -14.56 -1.10 -7.17
N CYS A 35 -13.83 -2.19 -6.91
CA CYS A 35 -13.69 -3.32 -7.82
C CYS A 35 -13.67 -4.67 -7.11
N ARG A 36 -13.94 -5.74 -7.87
CA ARG A 36 -13.92 -7.12 -7.38
C ARG A 36 -13.13 -8.06 -8.29
N ASN A 37 -12.50 -9.08 -7.74
CA ASN A 37 -11.76 -10.10 -8.50
C ASN A 37 -10.67 -9.47 -9.37
N VAL A 38 -9.70 -8.83 -8.73
CA VAL A 38 -8.57 -8.17 -9.41
C VAL A 38 -7.32 -9.00 -9.25
N LEU A 39 -6.60 -9.21 -10.36
CA LEU A 39 -5.25 -9.76 -10.36
C LEU A 39 -4.25 -8.69 -10.77
N ILE A 40 -3.30 -8.39 -9.90
CA ILE A 40 -2.11 -7.60 -10.20
C ILE A 40 -0.90 -8.55 -10.10
N ASP A 41 -0.26 -8.85 -11.23
CA ASP A 41 0.77 -9.90 -11.31
C ASP A 41 1.99 -9.44 -12.11
N TYR A 42 3.20 -9.79 -11.68
CA TYR A 42 4.46 -9.42 -12.35
C TYR A 42 4.57 -7.92 -12.68
N CYS A 43 4.06 -7.05 -11.80
CA CYS A 43 4.11 -5.60 -11.99
C CYS A 43 5.24 -4.95 -11.20
N THR A 44 5.73 -3.81 -11.66
CA THR A 44 6.72 -3.00 -10.95
C THR A 44 6.19 -1.58 -10.72
N ALA A 45 6.32 -1.07 -9.50
CA ALA A 45 6.04 0.33 -9.16
C ALA A 45 7.25 0.99 -8.52
N SER A 46 7.81 2.02 -9.17
CA SER A 46 9.02 2.67 -8.68
C SER A 46 9.06 4.17 -8.87
N ASN A 47 9.77 4.85 -7.97
CA ASN A 47 10.05 6.28 -8.09
C ASN A 47 8.80 7.17 -8.24
N ASN A 48 7.64 6.72 -7.79
CA ASN A 48 6.40 7.47 -7.89
C ASN A 48 6.25 8.45 -6.71
N GLY A 49 5.47 9.52 -6.88
CA GLY A 49 5.00 10.39 -5.79
C GLY A 49 5.94 11.51 -5.34
N TRP A 50 7.03 11.78 -6.06
CA TRP A 50 8.05 12.73 -5.60
C TRP A 50 7.66 14.22 -5.68
N ASP A 51 6.65 14.55 -6.48
CA ASP A 51 6.10 15.89 -6.64
C ASP A 51 4.72 16.04 -6.00
N MET A 52 4.31 15.06 -5.18
CA MET A 52 3.07 15.12 -4.42
C MET A 52 3.31 15.93 -3.12
N PRO A 53 2.60 17.04 -2.88
CA PRO A 53 2.91 17.97 -1.78
C PRO A 53 2.08 17.72 -0.51
N ARG A 54 1.06 16.86 -0.58
CA ARG A 54 0.12 16.64 0.52
C ARG A 54 0.72 15.74 1.59
N ILE A 55 0.42 16.10 2.84
CA ILE A 55 0.98 15.47 4.04
C ILE A 55 0.06 14.35 4.59
N GLY A 56 -1.19 14.29 4.10
CA GLY A 56 -2.14 13.25 4.46
C GLY A 56 -1.86 11.92 3.73
N ASN A 57 -2.91 11.34 3.15
CA ASN A 57 -2.82 10.05 2.47
C ASN A 57 -2.11 10.12 1.11
N GLY A 58 -1.69 8.95 0.65
CA GLY A 58 -1.02 8.64 -0.59
C GLY A 58 0.26 9.45 -0.85
N PRO A 59 0.95 9.17 -1.96
CA PRO A 59 0.72 8.04 -2.85
C PRO A 59 1.33 6.73 -2.33
N VAL A 60 0.94 5.63 -2.96
CA VAL A 60 1.51 4.28 -2.74
C VAL A 60 1.86 3.65 -4.10
N GLY A 61 2.85 2.75 -4.10
CA GLY A 61 3.31 2.01 -5.27
C GLY A 61 2.23 1.13 -5.90
N ILE A 62 1.75 0.09 -5.21
CA ILE A 62 0.70 -0.83 -5.72
C ILE A 62 -0.32 -1.10 -4.62
N TRP A 63 -1.57 -0.68 -4.82
CA TRP A 63 -2.54 -0.72 -3.72
C TRP A 63 -4.00 -0.80 -4.16
N ALA A 64 -4.85 -1.12 -3.19
CA ALA A 64 -6.29 -1.20 -3.37
C ALA A 64 -7.04 -0.47 -2.24
N TYR A 65 -8.21 0.09 -2.57
CA TYR A 65 -9.19 0.62 -1.61
C TYR A 65 -10.61 0.22 -2.05
N GLU A 66 -11.53 0.05 -1.11
CA GLU A 66 -12.94 -0.29 -1.39
C GLU A 66 -13.08 -1.44 -2.39
N ALA A 67 -12.35 -2.54 -2.15
CA ALA A 67 -12.20 -3.63 -3.10
C ALA A 67 -12.31 -5.02 -2.46
N ASP A 68 -12.82 -5.98 -3.22
CA ASP A 68 -12.99 -7.37 -2.77
C ASP A 68 -12.21 -8.35 -3.65
N SER A 69 -11.60 -9.36 -3.04
CA SER A 69 -10.93 -10.44 -3.76
C SER A 69 -9.81 -9.94 -4.68
N VAL A 70 -8.95 -9.04 -4.18
CA VAL A 70 -7.76 -8.54 -4.88
C VAL A 70 -6.59 -9.48 -4.58
N VAL A 71 -5.86 -9.88 -5.62
CA VAL A 71 -4.59 -10.61 -5.50
C VAL A 71 -3.48 -9.78 -6.11
N ILE A 72 -2.52 -9.37 -5.29
CA ILE A 72 -1.26 -8.76 -5.73
C ILE A 72 -0.17 -9.81 -5.56
N GLN A 73 0.49 -10.21 -6.65
CA GLN A 73 1.53 -11.24 -6.59
C GLN A 73 2.70 -11.03 -7.54
N HIS A 74 3.87 -11.58 -7.20
CA HIS A 74 5.11 -11.46 -7.99
C HIS A 74 5.47 -10.02 -8.39
N CYS A 75 5.05 -9.04 -7.60
CA CYS A 75 5.26 -7.62 -7.88
C CYS A 75 6.45 -7.07 -7.10
N ILE A 76 7.03 -5.97 -7.62
CA ILE A 76 8.11 -5.25 -6.95
C ILE A 76 7.70 -3.79 -6.77
N ALA A 77 7.78 -3.26 -5.55
CA ALA A 77 7.52 -1.85 -5.29
C ALA A 77 8.69 -1.21 -4.53
N TYR A 78 9.36 -0.22 -5.11
CA TYR A 78 10.58 0.30 -4.52
C TYR A 78 10.83 1.78 -4.78
N ARG A 79 11.48 2.43 -3.80
CA ARG A 79 11.87 3.85 -3.87
C ARG A 79 10.72 4.78 -4.26
N ASN A 80 9.49 4.40 -3.95
CA ASN A 80 8.35 5.30 -4.00
C ASN A 80 8.53 6.39 -2.93
N LYS A 81 8.01 7.57 -3.22
CA LYS A 81 8.29 8.81 -2.51
C LYS A 81 6.99 9.47 -2.10
N THR A 82 7.13 10.45 -1.22
CA THR A 82 6.05 11.32 -0.75
C THR A 82 6.68 12.62 -0.22
N ALA A 83 5.89 13.58 0.25
CA ALA A 83 6.41 14.76 0.92
C ALA A 83 7.01 14.41 2.30
N LYS A 84 8.02 15.17 2.73
CA LYS A 84 8.57 15.01 4.09
C LYS A 84 7.48 15.31 5.13
N GLY A 85 7.29 14.39 6.07
CA GLY A 85 6.24 14.48 7.10
C GLY A 85 4.89 13.94 6.66
N ALA A 86 4.75 13.50 5.40
CA ALA A 86 3.52 12.86 4.93
C ALA A 86 3.29 11.49 5.57
N ALA A 87 2.06 10.96 5.47
CA ALA A 87 1.66 9.71 6.12
C ALA A 87 1.96 8.43 5.30
N ASP A 88 2.13 8.53 3.98
CA ASP A 88 2.29 7.37 3.09
C ASP A 88 3.65 7.36 2.34
N GLY A 89 3.67 7.15 1.02
CA GLY A 89 4.89 6.95 0.22
C GLY A 89 5.38 5.49 0.15
N GLY A 90 4.49 4.55 0.47
CA GLY A 90 4.81 3.13 0.64
C GLY A 90 4.91 2.31 -0.65
N GLY A 91 5.26 1.04 -0.49
CA GLY A 91 5.37 0.06 -1.57
C GLY A 91 4.01 -0.53 -1.94
N PHE A 92 3.40 -1.27 -1.01
CA PHE A 92 2.11 -1.92 -1.18
C PHE A 92 1.12 -1.51 -0.10
N ASP A 93 -0.18 -1.52 -0.40
CA ASP A 93 -1.22 -1.23 0.60
C ASP A 93 -2.55 -1.96 0.31
N LEU A 94 -3.18 -2.45 1.38
CA LEU A 94 -4.59 -2.84 1.42
C LEU A 94 -5.32 -1.84 2.32
N ASP A 95 -5.84 -0.78 1.71
CA ASP A 95 -6.45 0.35 2.39
C ASP A 95 -7.91 0.08 2.77
N GLY A 96 -8.61 1.11 3.25
CA GLY A 96 -9.95 1.01 3.79
C GLY A 96 -10.96 0.33 2.86
N GLY A 97 -11.87 -0.46 3.45
CA GLY A 97 -12.88 -1.22 2.73
C GLY A 97 -12.36 -2.43 1.94
N VAL A 98 -11.07 -2.77 2.03
CA VAL A 98 -10.54 -3.95 1.34
C VAL A 98 -10.90 -5.25 2.07
N THR A 99 -11.41 -6.21 1.32
CA THR A 99 -11.84 -7.52 1.86
C THR A 99 -11.35 -8.69 1.03
N ASN A 100 -11.17 -9.85 1.69
CA ASN A 100 -10.88 -11.13 1.05
C ASN A 100 -9.65 -11.10 0.10
N SER A 101 -8.67 -10.25 0.40
CA SER A 101 -7.57 -9.91 -0.51
C SER A 101 -6.23 -10.44 -0.02
N ILE A 102 -5.30 -10.64 -0.95
CA ILE A 102 -4.00 -11.27 -0.71
C ILE A 102 -2.89 -10.47 -1.37
N ILE A 103 -1.84 -10.19 -0.61
CA ILE A 103 -0.52 -9.84 -1.16
C ILE A 103 0.41 -11.03 -0.93
N GLN A 104 1.01 -11.55 -1.99
CA GLN A 104 1.91 -12.70 -1.89
C GLN A 104 3.09 -12.68 -2.85
N TYR A 105 4.25 -13.20 -2.44
CA TYR A 105 5.44 -13.29 -3.30
C TYR A 105 5.90 -11.92 -3.86
N CYS A 106 5.65 -10.84 -3.12
CA CYS A 106 6.04 -9.49 -3.51
C CYS A 106 7.34 -9.06 -2.81
N LEU A 107 8.06 -8.13 -3.43
CA LEU A 107 9.26 -7.51 -2.88
C LEU A 107 9.06 -6.00 -2.74
N SER A 108 9.28 -5.48 -1.54
CA SER A 108 9.30 -4.05 -1.24
C SER A 108 10.68 -3.62 -0.76
N TYR A 109 11.20 -2.49 -1.23
CA TYR A 109 12.45 -1.95 -0.68
C TYR A 109 12.66 -0.45 -0.86
N GLU A 110 13.33 0.15 0.13
CA GLU A 110 13.78 1.56 0.13
C GLU A 110 12.67 2.57 -0.18
N ASN A 111 11.40 2.24 0.10
CA ASN A 111 10.29 3.19 0.00
C ASN A 111 10.37 4.23 1.12
N TRP A 112 9.91 5.46 0.82
CA TRP A 112 9.88 6.54 1.82
C TRP A 112 8.83 6.27 2.90
N GLY A 113 7.71 5.66 2.53
CA GLY A 113 6.69 5.10 3.41
C GLY A 113 6.87 3.60 3.65
N SER A 114 5.85 2.98 4.23
CA SER A 114 5.90 1.58 4.65
C SER A 114 6.00 0.60 3.49
N GLY A 115 6.68 -0.53 3.71
CA GLY A 115 6.82 -1.57 2.69
C GLY A 115 5.47 -2.18 2.33
N TYR A 116 4.69 -2.51 3.37
CA TYR A 116 3.33 -3.03 3.32
C TYR A 116 2.43 -2.24 4.29
N GLY A 117 1.46 -1.51 3.77
CA GLY A 117 0.39 -0.84 4.51
C GLY A 117 -0.82 -1.76 4.68
N ILE A 118 -1.37 -1.76 5.90
CA ILE A 118 -2.58 -2.47 6.27
C ILE A 118 -3.45 -1.44 6.99
N PHE A 119 -4.24 -0.72 6.20
CA PHE A 119 -4.85 0.53 6.65
C PHE A 119 -6.37 0.45 6.63
N GLN A 120 -6.97 1.09 7.61
CA GLN A 120 -8.41 1.31 7.68
C GLN A 120 -8.67 2.76 8.10
N TYR A 121 -9.14 3.59 7.16
CA TYR A 121 -9.49 4.97 7.42
C TYR A 121 -10.94 5.13 7.92
N ASP A 122 -11.21 6.26 8.57
CA ASP A 122 -12.54 6.59 9.06
C ASP A 122 -13.54 6.78 7.91
N GLY A 123 -14.69 6.13 8.00
CA GLY A 123 -15.75 6.19 6.98
C GLY A 123 -15.60 5.22 5.81
N ALA A 124 -14.56 4.38 5.77
CA ALA A 124 -14.48 3.28 4.80
C ALA A 124 -15.48 2.16 5.12
N ASP A 125 -15.78 1.32 4.12
CA ASP A 125 -16.50 0.07 4.38
C ASP A 125 -15.67 -0.91 5.25
N LYS A 126 -16.29 -2.04 5.58
CA LYS A 126 -15.67 -3.11 6.38
C LYS A 126 -14.38 -3.61 5.72
N TRP A 127 -13.36 -3.81 6.55
CA TRP A 127 -12.05 -4.35 6.17
C TRP A 127 -11.81 -5.69 6.87
N TYR A 128 -11.71 -6.78 6.12
CA TYR A 128 -11.53 -8.09 6.74
C TYR A 128 -10.99 -9.17 5.81
N ASN A 129 -10.46 -10.24 6.40
CA ASN A 129 -10.02 -11.45 5.69
C ASN A 129 -8.92 -11.19 4.67
N ASN A 130 -7.98 -10.32 5.03
CA ASN A 130 -6.86 -10.00 4.17
C ASN A 130 -5.60 -10.72 4.65
N THR A 131 -4.73 -11.07 3.71
CA THR A 131 -3.51 -11.83 4.00
C THR A 131 -2.29 -11.20 3.33
N VAL A 132 -1.18 -11.11 4.07
CA VAL A 132 0.16 -10.86 3.51
C VAL A 132 1.04 -12.07 3.77
N ARG A 133 1.53 -12.74 2.73
CA ARG A 133 2.33 -13.97 2.90
C ARG A 133 3.46 -14.13 1.90
N TYR A 134 4.54 -14.77 2.30
CA TYR A 134 5.69 -15.03 1.42
C TYR A 134 6.26 -13.75 0.76
N CYS A 135 6.11 -12.61 1.43
CA CYS A 135 6.59 -11.32 0.97
C CYS A 135 7.93 -10.95 1.63
N VAL A 136 8.65 -10.04 0.99
CA VAL A 136 9.93 -9.52 1.48
C VAL A 136 9.88 -8.00 1.53
N SER A 137 10.29 -7.40 2.66
CA SER A 137 10.52 -5.95 2.80
C SER A 137 11.95 -5.71 3.25
N ILE A 138 12.64 -4.78 2.58
CA ILE A 138 14.04 -4.42 2.86
C ILE A 138 14.15 -2.91 3.00
N ASN A 139 14.39 -2.43 4.22
CA ASN A 139 14.69 -1.03 4.51
C ASN A 139 13.63 -0.03 4.01
N ASP A 140 12.35 -0.37 4.15
CA ASP A 140 11.24 0.55 3.91
C ASP A 140 10.99 1.50 5.09
N GLY A 141 10.26 2.59 4.86
CA GLY A 141 9.90 3.57 5.89
C GLY A 141 10.95 4.66 6.14
N LEU A 142 11.69 5.05 5.10
CA LEU A 142 12.88 5.90 5.24
C LEU A 142 12.59 7.36 5.65
N VAL A 143 11.40 7.88 5.38
CA VAL A 143 11.07 9.31 5.57
C VAL A 143 9.83 9.51 6.43
N THR A 144 8.75 8.81 6.11
CA THR A 144 7.45 8.90 6.78
C THR A 144 7.56 8.47 8.24
N ASP A 145 6.92 9.19 9.15
CA ASP A 145 6.98 8.85 10.58
C ASP A 145 6.24 7.54 10.85
N HIS A 146 6.74 6.75 11.79
CA HIS A 146 6.28 5.38 12.10
C HIS A 146 6.28 4.35 10.96
N ALA A 147 6.53 4.76 9.71
CA ALA A 147 6.64 3.85 8.58
C ALA A 147 7.77 2.83 8.79
N CYS A 148 7.53 1.62 8.29
CA CYS A 148 8.34 0.44 8.58
C CYS A 148 8.13 -0.63 7.50
N GLY A 149 8.69 -1.83 7.71
CA GLY A 149 8.47 -2.95 6.78
C GLY A 149 6.99 -3.29 6.61
N MET A 150 6.23 -3.38 7.70
CA MET A 150 4.78 -3.47 7.67
C MET A 150 4.13 -2.63 8.77
N LEU A 151 3.28 -1.69 8.35
CA LEU A 151 2.53 -0.80 9.22
C LEU A 151 1.06 -1.20 9.21
N ILE A 152 0.51 -1.41 10.40
CA ILE A 152 -0.91 -1.64 10.63
C ILE A 152 -1.47 -0.37 11.26
N TRP A 153 -2.49 0.23 10.66
CA TRP A 153 -3.13 1.41 11.21
C TRP A 153 -4.65 1.32 11.09
N ASN A 154 -5.36 1.66 12.17
CA ASN A 154 -6.83 1.74 12.18
C ASN A 154 -7.30 3.08 12.75
N GLY A 155 -7.73 3.97 11.87
CA GLY A 155 -8.34 5.25 12.22
C GLY A 155 -9.86 5.22 12.37
N SER A 156 -10.51 4.08 12.12
CA SER A 156 -11.97 4.00 12.16
C SER A 156 -12.53 3.87 13.57
N ASN A 157 -13.56 4.68 13.85
CA ASN A 157 -14.12 4.78 15.21
C ASN A 157 -15.40 3.96 15.43
N VAL A 158 -16.15 3.57 14.38
CA VAL A 158 -17.41 2.80 14.54
C VAL A 158 -17.76 1.97 13.29
N GLY A 159 -18.13 0.70 13.47
CA GLY A 159 -18.85 -0.09 12.46
C GLY A 159 -18.03 -0.67 11.29
N SER A 160 -16.80 -0.21 11.08
CA SER A 160 -15.88 -0.86 10.15
C SER A 160 -15.23 -2.05 10.84
N ASP A 161 -15.47 -3.27 10.35
CA ASP A 161 -14.66 -4.40 10.79
C ASP A 161 -13.21 -4.09 10.38
N PHE A 162 -12.24 -4.24 11.29
CA PHE A 162 -10.80 -4.28 10.98
C PHE A 162 -10.24 -5.55 11.62
N THR A 163 -10.59 -6.68 11.02
CA THR A 163 -10.44 -8.00 11.66
C THR A 163 -9.93 -9.05 10.69
N ARG A 164 -9.44 -10.17 11.24
CA ARG A 164 -9.01 -11.34 10.45
C ARG A 164 -7.91 -10.99 9.43
N PHE A 165 -7.01 -10.10 9.81
CA PHE A 165 -5.73 -9.93 9.13
C PHE A 165 -4.81 -11.11 9.48
N GLN A 166 -4.15 -11.67 8.47
CA GLN A 166 -3.12 -12.70 8.65
C GLN A 166 -1.83 -12.28 7.97
N ALA A 167 -0.72 -12.34 8.69
CA ALA A 167 0.62 -12.19 8.13
C ALA A 167 1.48 -13.39 8.53
N TYR A 168 2.01 -14.12 7.55
CA TYR A 168 2.81 -15.31 7.82
C TYR A 168 3.85 -15.58 6.72
N ASN A 169 4.94 -16.25 7.11
CA ASN A 169 6.03 -16.62 6.20
C ASN A 169 6.63 -15.44 5.40
N ASN A 170 6.62 -14.23 5.97
CA ASN A 170 7.25 -13.05 5.39
C ASN A 170 8.67 -12.86 5.95
N VAL A 171 9.53 -12.16 5.21
CA VAL A 171 10.87 -11.76 5.66
C VAL A 171 10.97 -10.24 5.63
N PHE A 172 10.92 -9.59 6.79
CA PHE A 172 11.10 -8.13 6.90
C PHE A 172 12.42 -7.82 7.59
N TYR A 173 13.25 -7.08 6.87
CA TYR A 173 14.53 -6.60 7.33
C TYR A 173 14.54 -5.08 7.27
N ASN A 174 14.88 -4.43 8.38
CA ASN A 174 15.03 -2.99 8.43
C ASN A 174 16.22 -2.63 9.33
N ASP A 175 17.26 -2.04 8.74
CA ASP A 175 18.44 -1.56 9.47
C ASP A 175 18.40 -0.06 9.79
N LYS A 176 17.34 0.64 9.34
CA LYS A 176 17.14 2.09 9.57
C LYS A 176 16.04 2.38 10.59
N LYS A 177 15.00 1.54 10.65
CA LYS A 177 13.79 1.72 11.47
C LYS A 177 13.22 0.38 11.95
N TYR A 178 11.96 0.37 12.35
CA TYR A 178 11.20 -0.80 12.77
C TYR A 178 10.91 -1.74 11.59
N ALA A 179 10.85 -3.04 11.85
CA ALA A 179 10.32 -4.01 10.90
C ALA A 179 8.77 -4.00 10.88
N PHE A 180 8.16 -3.68 12.02
CA PHE A 180 6.72 -3.66 12.24
C PHE A 180 6.32 -2.50 13.13
N ALA A 181 5.17 -1.90 12.87
CA ALA A 181 4.54 -0.93 13.75
C ALA A 181 3.01 -1.06 13.69
N PHE A 182 2.36 -0.65 14.78
CA PHE A 182 0.91 -0.66 14.95
C PHE A 182 0.51 0.71 15.49
N LEU A 183 -0.46 1.36 14.85
CA LEU A 183 -0.95 2.70 15.20
C LEU A 183 -2.48 2.73 15.30
#